data_AF-A0A7S2Z752-F1
#
_entry.id   AF-A0A7S2Z752-F1
#
_cell.length_a   1.000
_cell.length_b   1.000
_cell.length_c   1.000
_cell.angle_alpha   90.00
_cell.angle_beta   90.00
_cell.angle_gamma   90.00
#
_symmetry.space_group_name_H-M   'P 1'
#
loop_
_entity.id
_entity.type
_entity.pdbx_description
1 polymer ?
#
loop_
_entity_poly.entity_id
_entity_poly.type
_entity_poly.pdbx_seq_one_letter_code
_entity_poly.pdbx_strand_id
1 'polypeptide(L)'
;ASSFTSDLRKWDTGNVESMNHMFDGASCFTSDLSNWQTGKVTDMTYMFCGAESFNSDLSEWQTGNVTDMFEMFEGAAALQQRPHWYREDVGEEGLGFCYI
;
A
#
# COMPACT_ATOMS: atom_id res chain seq x y z
N ALA A 1 -4.58 19.95 -7.48
CA ALA A 1 -3.60 19.68 -8.55
C ALA A 1 -4.30 18.94 -9.67
N SER A 2 -4.01 19.27 -10.94
CA SER A 2 -4.46 18.50 -12.10
C SER A 2 -3.92 17.07 -12.00
N SER A 3 -4.76 16.05 -12.20
CA SER A 3 -4.42 14.63 -12.02
C SER A 3 -3.02 14.27 -12.49
N PHE A 4 -2.26 13.62 -11.61
CA PHE A 4 -0.99 12.99 -11.97
C PHE A 4 -1.27 11.72 -12.76
N THR A 5 -0.84 11.68 -14.03
CA THR A 5 -1.11 10.57 -14.97
C THR A 5 0.16 9.91 -15.51
N SER A 6 1.30 10.11 -14.84
CA SER A 6 2.56 9.52 -15.29
C SER A 6 2.60 8.01 -15.05
N ASP A 7 3.24 7.28 -15.97
CA ASP A 7 3.45 5.83 -15.82
C ASP A 7 4.47 5.54 -14.71
N LEU A 8 3.99 5.02 -13.59
CA LEU A 8 4.79 4.66 -12.42
C LEU A 8 5.37 3.24 -12.49
N ARG A 9 5.02 2.43 -13.51
CA ARG A 9 5.49 1.04 -13.62
C ARG A 9 6.99 0.90 -13.79
N LYS A 10 7.66 1.95 -14.28
CA LYS A 10 9.11 1.98 -14.55
C LYS A 10 9.94 2.56 -13.40
N TRP A 11 9.30 2.94 -12.29
CA TRP A 11 10.02 3.48 -11.16
C TRP A 11 10.79 2.37 -10.45
N ASP A 12 12.07 2.61 -10.21
CA ASP A 12 12.90 1.73 -9.39
C ASP A 12 12.66 2.07 -7.91
N THR A 13 11.90 1.22 -7.22
CA THR A 13 11.63 1.35 -5.79
C THR A 13 12.43 0.38 -4.93
N GLY A 14 13.40 -0.35 -5.52
CA GLY A 14 14.11 -1.44 -4.84
C GLY A 14 15.02 -1.02 -3.67
N ASN A 15 15.24 0.28 -3.51
CA ASN A 15 16.01 0.88 -2.41
C ASN A 15 15.18 1.82 -1.54
N VAL A 16 13.85 1.87 -1.75
CA VAL A 16 12.97 2.72 -0.94
C VAL A 16 12.72 2.05 0.40
N GLU A 17 12.99 2.79 1.47
CA GLU A 17 12.80 2.33 2.86
C GLU A 17 11.49 2.85 3.47
N SER A 18 10.98 3.99 3.02
CA SER A 18 9.71 4.56 3.49
C SER A 18 8.87 5.04 2.31
N MET A 19 7.59 4.65 2.32
CA MET A 19 6.57 5.03 1.34
C MET A 19 5.38 5.73 2.00
N ASN A 20 5.58 6.30 3.20
CA ASN A 20 4.51 6.94 3.96
C ASN A 20 3.90 8.15 3.23
N HIS A 21 2.59 8.32 3.35
CA HIS A 21 1.79 9.40 2.74
C HIS A 21 1.95 9.63 1.22
N MET A 22 2.57 8.71 0.47
CA MET A 22 2.98 8.97 -0.92
C MET A 22 1.81 9.30 -1.86
N PHE A 23 0.63 8.73 -1.60
CA PHE A 23 -0.62 8.98 -2.33
C PHE A 23 -1.78 9.38 -1.40
N ASP A 24 -1.44 9.97 -0.25
CA ASP A 24 -2.42 10.48 0.72
C ASP A 24 -3.29 11.58 0.08
N GLY A 25 -4.61 11.40 0.16
CA GLY A 25 -5.63 12.26 -0.43
C GLY A 25 -5.68 12.23 -1.97
N ALA A 26 -4.99 11.29 -2.63
CA ALA A 26 -4.96 11.20 -4.08
C ALA A 26 -6.22 10.52 -4.64
N SER A 27 -7.39 11.14 -4.45
CA SER A 27 -8.71 10.55 -4.72
C SER A 27 -8.91 10.09 -6.17
N CYS A 28 -8.23 10.71 -7.14
CA CYS A 28 -8.28 10.33 -8.56
C CYS A 28 -7.11 9.42 -9.02
N PHE A 29 -6.30 8.89 -8.09
CA PHE A 29 -5.15 8.06 -8.43
C PHE A 29 -5.56 6.65 -8.87
N THR A 30 -5.11 6.25 -10.06
CA THR A 30 -5.47 4.97 -10.69
C THR A 30 -4.27 4.25 -11.33
N SER A 31 -3.04 4.67 -10.99
CA SER A 31 -1.85 4.08 -11.61
C SER A 31 -1.56 2.69 -11.06
N ASP A 32 -1.10 1.81 -11.95
CA ASP A 32 -0.73 0.44 -11.64
C ASP A 32 0.64 0.38 -10.94
N LEU A 33 0.64 -0.20 -9.73
CA LEU A 33 1.81 -0.33 -8.85
C LEU A 33 2.25 -1.78 -8.64
N SER A 34 1.71 -2.73 -9.40
CA SER A 34 2.00 -4.16 -9.27
C SER A 34 3.49 -4.50 -9.40
N ASN A 35 4.26 -3.71 -10.14
CA ASN A 35 5.70 -3.93 -10.38
C ASN A 35 6.63 -3.27 -9.34
N TRP A 36 6.08 -2.59 -8.32
CA TRP A 36 6.90 -1.95 -7.32
C TRP A 36 7.58 -2.97 -6.40
N GLN A 37 8.86 -2.75 -6.17
CA GLN A 37 9.65 -3.52 -5.22
C GLN A 37 9.49 -2.90 -3.84
N THR A 38 8.80 -3.59 -2.94
CA THR A 38 8.56 -3.12 -1.56
C THR A 38 9.38 -3.87 -0.52
N GLY A 39 10.24 -4.80 -0.94
CA GLY A 39 10.95 -5.71 -0.04
C GLY A 39 11.90 -5.04 0.95
N LYS A 40 12.26 -3.76 0.78
CA LYS A 40 13.04 -2.98 1.76
C LYS A 40 12.23 -1.95 2.54
N VAL A 41 10.96 -1.79 2.22
CA VAL A 41 10.11 -0.79 2.84
C VAL A 41 9.79 -1.21 4.27
N THR A 42 9.96 -0.27 5.19
CA THR A 42 9.65 -0.44 6.62
C THR A 42 8.40 0.34 7.05
N ASP A 43 7.99 1.35 6.28
CA ASP A 43 6.89 2.25 6.62
C ASP A 43 5.99 2.51 5.40
N MET A 44 4.70 2.19 5.54
CA MET A 44 3.63 2.43 4.57
C MET A 44 2.43 3.19 5.17
N THR A 45 2.62 3.88 6.29
CA THR A 45 1.57 4.63 7.00
C THR A 45 0.92 5.64 6.06
N TYR A 46 -0.42 5.65 6.01
CA TYR A 46 -1.24 6.54 5.17
C TYR A 46 -0.96 6.51 3.66
N MET A 47 -0.23 5.53 3.14
CA MET A 47 0.26 5.57 1.75
C MET A 47 -0.86 5.78 0.72
N PHE A 48 -2.04 5.19 0.92
CA PHE A 48 -3.22 5.32 0.07
C PHE A 48 -4.45 5.86 0.82
N CYS A 49 -4.24 6.57 1.93
CA CYS A 49 -5.33 7.19 2.66
C CYS A 49 -6.10 8.15 1.74
N GLY A 50 -7.43 8.04 1.68
CA GLY A 50 -8.27 8.87 0.81
C GLY A 50 -8.05 8.69 -0.70
N ALA A 51 -7.34 7.64 -1.13
CA ALA A 51 -7.17 7.32 -2.55
C ALA A 51 -8.41 6.59 -3.11
N GLU A 52 -9.52 7.31 -3.18
CA GLU A 52 -10.86 6.77 -3.48
C GLU A 52 -10.93 5.93 -4.76
N SER A 53 -10.21 6.32 -5.82
CA SER A 53 -10.21 5.63 -7.13
C SER A 53 -9.15 4.54 -7.28
N PHE A 54 -8.32 4.31 -6.26
CA PHE A 54 -7.20 3.36 -6.35
C PHE A 54 -7.67 1.91 -6.35
N ASN A 55 -7.23 1.12 -7.33
CA ASN A 55 -7.71 -0.25 -7.56
C ASN A 55 -6.63 -1.23 -8.07
N SER A 56 -5.36 -0.93 -7.84
CA SER A 56 -4.24 -1.75 -8.33
C SER A 56 -4.11 -3.06 -7.56
N ASP A 57 -3.66 -4.12 -8.25
CA ASP A 57 -3.32 -5.40 -7.61
C ASP A 57 -1.96 -5.26 -6.89
N LEU A 58 -1.98 -5.50 -5.57
CA LEU A 58 -0.81 -5.41 -4.70
C LEU A 58 -0.41 -6.78 -4.12
N SER A 59 -0.91 -7.88 -4.69
CA SER A 59 -0.70 -9.23 -4.16
C SER A 59 0.78 -9.65 -4.16
N GLU A 60 1.58 -9.10 -5.08
CA GLU A 60 3.03 -9.38 -5.23
C GLU A 60 3.91 -8.53 -4.32
N TRP A 61 3.34 -7.59 -3.55
CA TRP A 61 4.12 -6.74 -2.67
C TRP A 61 4.71 -7.54 -1.51
N GLN A 62 6.02 -7.40 -1.34
CA GLN A 62 6.76 -7.97 -0.22
C GLN A 62 6.71 -6.98 0.94
N THR A 63 5.79 -7.18 1.87
CA THR A 63 5.60 -6.31 3.04
C THR A 63 6.22 -6.88 4.32
N GLY A 64 7.06 -7.89 4.18
CA GLY A 64 7.64 -8.56 5.33
C GLY A 64 8.47 -7.63 6.23
N ASN A 65 9.14 -6.62 5.69
CA ASN A 65 9.95 -5.70 6.48
C ASN A 65 9.15 -4.50 7.01
N VAL A 66 7.87 -4.40 6.65
CA VAL A 66 7.02 -3.27 7.02
C VAL A 66 6.60 -3.42 8.48
N THR A 67 6.90 -2.40 9.28
CA THR A 67 6.54 -2.33 10.70
C THR A 67 5.32 -1.47 10.97
N ASP A 68 4.95 -0.58 10.04
CA ASP A 68 3.81 0.31 10.17
C ASP A 68 3.01 0.39 8.86
N MET A 69 1.71 0.12 8.96
CA MET A 69 0.71 0.21 7.87
C MET A 69 -0.53 0.98 8.33
N PHE A 70 -0.40 1.83 9.36
CA PHE A 70 -1.51 2.54 9.97
C PHE A 70 -2.30 3.33 8.91
N GLU A 71 -3.61 3.10 8.87
CA GLU A 71 -4.57 3.76 7.97
C GLU A 71 -4.16 3.75 6.47
N MET A 72 -3.34 2.78 6.06
CA MET A 72 -2.77 2.71 4.69
C MET A 72 -3.85 2.74 3.59
N PHE A 73 -4.98 2.08 3.81
CA PHE A 73 -6.10 2.01 2.85
C PHE A 73 -7.39 2.64 3.38
N GLU A 74 -7.32 3.48 4.42
CA GLU A 74 -8.48 4.22 4.89
C GLU A 74 -9.03 5.09 3.75
N GLY A 75 -10.34 5.05 3.49
CA GLY A 75 -10.94 5.81 2.39
C GLY A 75 -10.61 5.34 0.96
N ALA A 76 -9.79 4.30 0.77
CA ALA A 76 -9.52 3.69 -0.54
C ALA A 76 -10.69 2.79 -0.99
N ALA A 77 -11.79 3.43 -1.42
CA ALA A 77 -13.08 2.78 -1.68
C ALA A 77 -13.10 1.88 -2.93
N ALA A 78 -12.30 2.18 -3.97
CA ALA A 78 -12.26 1.38 -5.20
C ALA A 78 -11.41 0.11 -5.10
N LEU A 79 -10.65 -0.08 -4.01
CA LEU A 79 -9.82 -1.26 -3.84
C LEU A 79 -10.70 -2.46 -3.47
N GLN A 80 -11.01 -3.29 -4.47
CA GLN A 80 -12.02 -4.35 -4.33
C GLN A 80 -11.63 -5.47 -3.36
N GLN A 81 -10.34 -5.74 -3.21
CA GLN A 81 -9.83 -6.76 -2.28
C GLN A 81 -8.57 -6.25 -1.60
N ARG A 82 -8.51 -6.41 -0.28
CA ARG A 82 -7.28 -6.20 0.47
C ARG A 82 -6.31 -7.34 0.13
N PRO A 83 -5.02 -7.05 -0.08
CA PRO A 83 -4.03 -8.09 -0.35
C PRO A 83 -3.92 -9.07 0.83
N HIS A 84 -3.54 -10.32 0.56
CA HIS A 84 -3.44 -11.36 1.58
C HIS A 84 -2.48 -11.03 2.75
N TRP A 85 -1.52 -10.13 2.51
CA TRP A 85 -0.57 -9.65 3.52
C TRP A 85 -1.13 -8.53 4.40
N TYR A 86 -2.23 -7.88 4.01
CA TYR A 86 -2.85 -6.80 4.78
C TYR A 86 -3.72 -7.42 5.86
N ARG A 87 -3.24 -7.37 7.11
CA ARG A 87 -4.03 -7.78 8.27
C ARG A 87 -4.73 -6.57 8.86
N GLU A 88 -6.05 -6.57 8.74
CA GLU A 88 -6.92 -5.79 9.61
C GLU A 88 -6.89 -6.48 10.98
N ASP A 89 -5.83 -6.25 11.76
CA ASP A 89 -5.79 -6.67 13.16
C ASP A 89 -6.77 -5.79 13.96
N VAL A 90 -8.07 -6.00 13.72
CA VAL A 90 -9.14 -5.67 14.65
C VAL A 90 -9.06 -6.72 15.75
N GLY A 91 -8.58 -6.31 16.91
CA GLY A 91 -8.33 -7.21 18.02
C GLY A 91 -9.52 -8.06 18.39
N GLU A 92 -9.36 -9.37 18.29
CA GLU A 92 -9.98 -10.38 19.16
C GLU A 92 -9.01 -11.58 19.12
N GLU A 93 -8.37 -11.84 20.26
CA GLU A 93 -7.70 -13.07 20.69
C GLU A 93 -7.62 -14.22 19.65
N GLY A 94 -6.44 -14.42 19.05
CA GLY A 94 -6.23 -15.58 18.18
C GLY A 94 -4.83 -15.68 17.62
N LEU A 95 -3.97 -16.42 18.31
CA LEU A 95 -2.65 -16.87 17.86
C LEU A 95 -2.60 -17.12 16.35
N GLY A 96 -1.76 -16.38 15.63
CA GLY A 96 -1.76 -16.42 14.17
C GLY A 96 -0.50 -15.94 13.51
N PHE A 97 0.65 -16.44 13.99
CA PHE A 97 1.96 -16.47 13.33
C PHE A 97 2.80 -15.19 13.41
N CYS A 98 3.69 -15.26 14.40
CA CYS A 98 5.09 -14.89 14.23
C CYS A 98 5.58 -15.29 12.82
N TYR A 99 6.18 -14.29 12.19
CA TYR A 99 7.03 -14.32 11.00
C TYR A 99 7.89 -15.61 10.86
N ILE A 100 7.97 -16.16 9.63
CA ILE A 100 8.87 -17.23 9.10
C ILE A 100 9.08 -18.53 9.91
#